data_AF-A0A6L6G6G0-F1
#
_entry.id   AF-A0A6L6G6G0-F1
#
_cell.length_a   1.000
_cell.length_b   1.000
_cell.length_c   1.000
_cell.angle_alpha   90.00
_cell.angle_beta   90.00
_cell.angle_gamma   90.00
#
_symmetry.space_group_name_H-M   'P 1'
#
loop_
_entity.id
_entity.type
_entity.pdbx_description
1 polymer ?
#
loop_
_entity_poly.entity_id
_entity_poly.type
_entity_poly.pdbx_seq_one_letter_code
_entity_poly.pdbx_strand_id
1 'polypeptide(L)'
;MDFQNLTKKNQEFIHIATNRLIQDGKSDQEIKDILEETVPTILEKQAKGIPARSFLGAPTAWAASFSEKAVAKNSSTNKVEEPKNTNPWLMWLDTSLLFIGIVALLNGIMTFFNTNATVTGLMSLLALGFGGGASMYATYYFIYRHMGKPKSERPGWFKIIGALSLAMLVWVTLYYATAFLPKALNPQLPPIVLILIGGVAIALRYYLQKKYNVQNAMSAQ
;
A
#
# COMPACT_ATOMS: atom_id res chain seq x y z
N MET A 1 -31.63 4.20 23.42
CA MET A 1 -30.95 2.94 23.75
C MET A 1 -30.12 3.13 24.99
N ASP A 2 -30.12 2.14 25.89
CA ASP A 2 -29.31 2.16 27.09
C ASP A 2 -27.99 1.42 26.84
N PHE A 3 -26.87 2.13 26.95
CA PHE A 3 -25.51 1.61 26.76
C PHE A 3 -24.82 1.26 28.10
N GLN A 4 -25.54 1.29 29.22
CA GLN A 4 -24.98 1.01 30.56
C GLN A 4 -24.43 -0.42 30.70
N ASN A 5 -24.94 -1.38 29.93
CA ASN A 5 -24.47 -2.76 29.95
C ASN A 5 -23.20 -3.01 29.12
N LEU A 6 -22.70 -2.00 28.40
CA LEU A 6 -21.45 -2.10 27.65
C LEU A 6 -20.24 -1.81 28.55
N THR A 7 -19.17 -2.57 28.36
CA THR A 7 -17.85 -2.25 28.94
C THR A 7 -17.35 -0.90 28.43
N LYS A 8 -16.47 -0.24 29.19
CA LYS A 8 -15.86 1.04 28.79
C LYS A 8 -15.27 1.02 27.37
N LYS A 9 -14.60 -0.07 26.99
CA LYS A 9 -14.02 -0.24 25.64
C LYS A 9 -15.09 -0.30 24.53
N ASN A 10 -16.23 -0.93 24.81
CA ASN A 10 -17.32 -1.02 23.85
C ASN A 10 -18.16 0.27 23.82
N GLN A 11 -18.32 0.96 24.96
CA GLN A 11 -18.91 2.30 25.00
C GLN A 11 -18.09 3.30 24.18
N GLU A 12 -16.76 3.27 24.31
CA GLU A 12 -15.86 4.11 23.51
C GLU A 12 -15.97 3.79 22.01
N PHE A 13 -16.06 2.51 21.65
CA PHE A 13 -16.29 2.10 20.26
C PHE A 13 -17.59 2.70 19.70
N ILE A 14 -18.71 2.54 20.42
CA ILE A 14 -20.01 3.08 20.01
C ILE A 14 -19.93 4.61 19.90
N HIS A 15 -19.33 5.29 20.88
CA HIS A 15 -19.22 6.74 20.86
C HIS A 15 -18.44 7.26 19.64
N ILE A 16 -17.29 6.67 19.32
CA ILE A 16 -16.49 7.04 18.14
C ILE A 16 -17.27 6.76 16.85
N ALA A 17 -17.93 5.61 16.75
CA ALA A 17 -18.69 5.23 15.57
C ALA A 17 -19.91 6.14 15.36
N THR A 18 -20.68 6.42 16.40
CA THR A 18 -21.83 7.34 16.37
C THR A 18 -21.42 8.73 15.93
N ASN A 19 -20.36 9.30 16.52
CA ASN A 19 -19.85 10.60 16.11
C ASN A 19 -19.45 10.62 14.63
N ARG A 20 -18.88 9.52 14.13
CA ARG A 20 -18.53 9.40 12.72
C ARG A 20 -19.75 9.31 11.81
N LEU A 21 -20.78 8.56 12.18
CA LEU A 21 -22.06 8.47 11.44
C LEU A 21 -22.75 9.85 11.36
N ILE A 22 -22.74 10.61 12.46
CA ILE A 22 -23.25 11.99 12.50
C ILE A 22 -22.45 12.88 11.53
N GLN A 23 -21.12 12.81 11.56
CA GLN A 23 -20.26 13.56 10.63
C GLN A 23 -20.52 13.21 9.16
N ASP A 24 -20.84 11.94 8.89
CA ASP A 24 -21.14 11.47 7.54
C ASP A 24 -22.57 11.83 7.08
N GLY A 25 -23.38 12.44 7.97
CA GLY A 25 -24.70 12.99 7.65
C GLY A 25 -25.87 12.04 7.85
N LYS A 26 -25.70 10.97 8.64
CA LYS A 26 -26.80 10.07 9.01
C LYS A 26 -27.78 10.74 9.98
N SER A 27 -29.06 10.45 9.79
CA SER A 27 -30.12 10.86 10.70
C SER A 27 -30.08 10.05 12.01
N ASP A 28 -30.63 10.62 13.08
CA ASP A 28 -30.71 9.93 14.37
C ASP A 28 -31.48 8.60 14.30
N GLN A 29 -32.44 8.48 13.38
CA GLN A 29 -33.19 7.24 13.18
C GLN A 29 -32.31 6.16 12.53
N GLU A 30 -31.59 6.49 11.46
CA GLU A 30 -30.67 5.53 10.82
C GLU A 30 -29.57 5.07 11.78
N ILE A 31 -29.04 5.98 12.59
CA ILE A 31 -28.04 5.64 13.61
C ILE A 31 -28.63 4.68 14.65
N LYS A 32 -29.88 4.91 15.07
CA LYS A 32 -30.56 3.99 15.98
C LYS A 32 -30.70 2.61 15.33
N ASP A 33 -31.22 2.52 14.12
CA ASP A 33 -31.45 1.24 13.45
C ASP A 33 -30.13 0.41 13.33
N ILE A 34 -29.02 1.06 12.95
CA ILE A 34 -27.68 0.45 12.87
C ILE A 34 -27.20 -0.09 14.23
N LEU A 35 -27.41 0.69 15.29
CA LEU A 35 -26.99 0.32 16.63
C LEU A 35 -27.88 -0.78 17.22
N GLU A 36 -29.17 -0.79 16.89
CA GLU A 36 -30.14 -1.80 17.35
C GLU A 36 -29.78 -3.19 16.80
N GLU A 37 -29.29 -3.25 15.56
CA GLU A 37 -28.79 -4.47 14.95
C GLU A 37 -27.48 -4.97 15.59
N THR A 38 -26.58 -4.04 15.94
CA THR A 38 -25.19 -4.40 16.29
C THR A 38 -24.97 -4.59 17.79
N VAL A 39 -25.65 -3.81 18.63
CA VAL A 39 -25.47 -3.83 20.10
C VAL A 39 -25.72 -5.22 20.72
N PRO A 40 -26.74 -6.00 20.31
CA PRO A 40 -26.94 -7.36 20.83
C PRO A 40 -25.72 -8.27 20.63
N THR A 41 -25.09 -8.23 19.45
CA THR A 41 -23.88 -9.00 19.15
C THR A 41 -22.67 -8.53 19.97
N ILE A 42 -22.56 -7.22 20.21
CA ILE A 42 -21.51 -6.65 21.09
C ILE A 42 -21.69 -7.18 22.51
N LEU A 43 -22.91 -7.20 23.05
CA LEU A 43 -23.19 -7.71 24.39
C LEU A 43 -22.89 -9.22 24.50
N GLU A 44 -23.28 -10.02 23.51
CA GLU A 44 -23.01 -11.46 23.49
C GLU A 44 -21.51 -11.77 23.48
N LYS A 45 -20.74 -11.07 22.64
CA LYS A 45 -19.29 -11.26 22.54
C LYS A 45 -18.54 -10.67 23.73
N GLN A 46 -19.05 -9.59 24.31
CA GLN A 46 -18.51 -9.00 25.53
C GLN A 46 -18.61 -9.97 26.72
N ALA A 47 -19.70 -10.72 26.85
CA ALA A 47 -19.82 -11.76 27.89
C ALA A 47 -18.73 -12.83 27.78
N LYS A 48 -18.17 -13.02 26.58
CA LYS A 48 -17.05 -13.92 26.27
C LYS A 48 -15.67 -13.23 26.36
N GLY A 49 -15.62 -11.98 26.85
CA GLY A 49 -14.38 -11.20 26.95
C GLY A 49 -13.86 -10.63 25.62
N ILE A 50 -14.65 -10.68 24.55
CA ILE A 50 -14.25 -10.21 23.21
C ILE A 50 -14.78 -8.79 23.00
N PRO A 51 -13.90 -7.77 22.87
CA PRO A 51 -14.32 -6.39 22.63
C PRO A 51 -14.78 -6.17 21.18
N ALA A 52 -15.66 -5.19 20.96
CA ALA A 52 -16.21 -4.79 19.67
C ALA A 52 -15.13 -4.64 18.59
N ARG A 53 -14.03 -3.95 18.94
CA ARG A 53 -12.91 -3.69 18.04
C ARG A 53 -12.25 -4.95 17.47
N SER A 54 -12.29 -6.07 18.19
CA SER A 54 -11.67 -7.33 17.74
C SER A 54 -12.44 -8.01 16.61
N PHE A 55 -13.74 -7.77 16.47
CA PHE A 55 -14.57 -8.42 15.44
C PHE A 55 -15.24 -7.44 14.47
N LEU A 56 -15.43 -6.18 14.86
CA LEU A 56 -15.93 -5.11 13.99
C LEU A 56 -14.80 -4.26 13.36
N GLY A 57 -13.55 -4.44 13.80
CA GLY A 57 -12.43 -3.63 13.34
C GLY A 57 -12.38 -2.25 14.01
N ALA A 58 -11.79 -1.26 13.34
CA ALA A 58 -11.70 0.10 13.88
C ALA A 58 -13.09 0.80 13.85
N PRO A 59 -13.53 1.49 14.93
CA PRO A 59 -14.87 2.09 14.99
C PRO A 59 -15.15 3.11 13.88
N THR A 60 -14.13 3.84 13.41
CA THR A 60 -14.26 4.77 12.28
C THR A 60 -14.45 4.06 10.94
N ALA A 61 -13.76 2.93 10.73
CA ALA A 61 -13.91 2.12 9.53
C ALA A 61 -15.27 1.40 9.51
N TRP A 62 -15.72 0.93 10.68
CA TRP A 62 -17.04 0.34 10.84
C TRP A 62 -18.16 1.36 10.62
N ALA A 63 -18.09 2.56 11.21
CA ALA A 63 -19.06 3.63 10.92
C ALA A 63 -19.10 4.00 9.42
N ALA A 64 -17.92 4.04 8.78
CA ALA A 64 -17.82 4.33 7.35
C ALA A 64 -18.49 3.27 6.46
N SER A 65 -18.78 2.04 6.95
CA SER A 65 -19.51 1.06 6.13
C SER A 65 -20.99 1.39 5.95
N PHE A 66 -21.56 2.30 6.74
CA PHE A 66 -22.98 2.65 6.69
C PHE A 66 -23.27 3.98 5.96
N SER A 67 -22.23 4.74 5.63
CA SER A 67 -22.38 6.06 5.02
C SER A 67 -22.28 5.97 3.49
N GLU A 68 -23.35 6.31 2.75
CA GLU A 68 -23.29 6.44 1.29
C GLU A 68 -22.27 7.50 0.81
N LYS A 69 -21.89 8.45 1.67
CA LYS A 69 -20.78 9.39 1.41
C LYS A 69 -19.39 8.82 1.73
N ALA A 70 -19.30 7.81 2.59
CA ALA A 70 -18.09 6.99 2.67
C ALA A 70 -18.04 5.97 1.52
N VAL A 71 -19.17 5.65 0.90
CA VAL A 71 -19.19 5.13 -0.46
C VAL A 71 -18.70 6.22 -1.42
N ALA A 72 -19.17 7.47 -1.41
CA ALA A 72 -18.62 8.47 -2.34
C ALA A 72 -17.13 8.88 -2.14
N LYS A 73 -16.49 8.59 -0.99
CA LYS A 73 -15.07 8.95 -0.73
C LYS A 73 -14.14 7.77 -0.44
N ASN A 74 -14.66 6.59 -0.12
CA ASN A 74 -13.93 5.32 -0.01
C ASN A 74 -14.55 4.16 -0.83
N SER A 75 -15.67 4.37 -1.50
CA SER A 75 -16.30 3.42 -2.44
C SER A 75 -16.87 4.16 -3.65
N SER A 76 -16.04 4.97 -4.30
CA SER A 76 -16.34 5.40 -5.66
C SER A 76 -16.25 4.19 -6.57
N THR A 77 -17.11 3.17 -6.38
CA THR A 77 -17.29 1.99 -7.24
C THR A 77 -18.45 1.06 -6.83
N ASN A 78 -19.67 1.50 -7.15
CA ASN A 78 -20.58 0.67 -7.98
C ASN A 78 -20.55 1.13 -9.46
N LYS A 79 -19.45 1.74 -9.90
CA LYS A 79 -18.85 1.26 -11.14
C LYS A 79 -18.25 -0.08 -10.77
N VAL A 80 -18.48 -1.14 -11.54
CA VAL A 80 -17.53 -2.25 -11.53
C VAL A 80 -16.15 -1.59 -11.67
N GLU A 81 -15.32 -1.56 -10.61
CA GLU A 81 -13.90 -1.23 -10.82
C GLU A 81 -13.48 -2.25 -11.85
N GLU A 82 -13.14 -1.77 -13.05
CA GLU A 82 -12.46 -2.64 -13.98
C GLU A 82 -11.33 -3.29 -13.19
N PRO A 83 -11.26 -4.64 -13.18
CA PRO A 83 -10.31 -5.35 -12.35
C PRO A 83 -8.94 -4.73 -12.60
N LYS A 84 -8.26 -4.32 -11.52
CA LYS A 84 -6.96 -3.67 -11.66
C LYS A 84 -6.05 -4.54 -12.51
N ASN A 85 -5.32 -3.90 -13.41
CA ASN A 85 -4.47 -4.58 -14.37
C ASN A 85 -3.29 -5.23 -13.65
N THR A 86 -3.29 -6.56 -13.62
CA THR A 86 -2.28 -7.41 -12.97
C THR A 86 -1.16 -7.84 -13.92
N ASN A 87 -1.02 -7.19 -15.07
CA ASN A 87 0.06 -7.47 -16.02
C ASN A 87 1.43 -7.33 -15.31
N PRO A 88 2.25 -8.40 -15.26
CA PRO A 88 3.54 -8.42 -14.56
C PRO A 88 4.46 -7.26 -14.93
N TRP A 89 4.52 -6.92 -16.22
CA TRP A 89 5.41 -5.88 -16.74
C TRP A 89 4.98 -4.48 -16.27
N LEU A 90 3.68 -4.23 -16.19
CA LEU A 90 3.14 -2.95 -15.73
C LEU A 90 3.33 -2.79 -14.23
N MET A 91 3.12 -3.84 -13.44
CA MET A 91 3.32 -3.83 -11.99
C MET A 91 4.80 -3.62 -11.62
N TRP A 92 5.68 -4.33 -12.32
CA TRP A 92 7.13 -4.17 -12.20
C TRP A 92 7.55 -2.74 -12.54
N LEU A 93 7.15 -2.26 -13.73
CA LEU A 93 7.51 -0.92 -14.19
C LEU A 93 6.95 0.18 -13.29
N ASP A 94 5.72 0.05 -12.78
CA ASP A 94 5.14 1.00 -11.82
C ASP A 94 6.03 1.19 -10.59
N THR A 95 6.46 0.07 -10.01
CA THR A 95 7.26 0.08 -8.78
C THR A 95 8.70 0.51 -9.07
N SER A 96 9.25 0.13 -10.23
CA SER A 96 10.57 0.59 -10.66
C SER A 96 10.61 2.10 -10.87
N LEU A 97 9.62 2.68 -11.54
CA LEU A 97 9.52 4.13 -11.73
C LEU A 97 9.37 4.87 -10.41
N LEU A 98 8.67 4.29 -9.42
CA LEU A 98 8.60 4.85 -8.08
C LEU A 98 9.98 4.92 -7.41
N PHE A 99 10.74 3.81 -7.43
CA PHE A 99 12.06 3.76 -6.81
C PHE A 99 13.08 4.63 -7.54
N ILE A 100 13.09 4.62 -8.88
CA ILE A 100 13.92 5.55 -9.66
C ILE A 100 13.55 7.00 -9.30
N GLY A 101 12.25 7.30 -9.28
CA GLY A 101 11.71 8.61 -8.92
C GLY A 101 12.22 9.11 -7.58
N ILE A 102 11.97 8.34 -6.53
CA ILE A 102 12.33 8.69 -5.15
C ILE A 102 13.85 8.78 -4.99
N VAL A 103 14.62 7.78 -5.45
CA VAL A 103 16.07 7.75 -5.27
C VAL A 103 16.76 8.87 -6.07
N ALA A 104 16.29 9.17 -7.29
CA ALA A 104 16.83 10.27 -8.08
C ALA A 104 16.51 11.64 -7.44
N LEU A 105 15.27 11.86 -6.99
CA LEU A 105 14.90 13.09 -6.29
C LEU A 105 15.69 13.27 -5.01
N LEU A 106 15.81 12.23 -4.18
CA LEU A 106 16.58 12.27 -2.94
C LEU A 106 18.04 12.59 -3.21
N ASN A 107 18.69 11.90 -4.16
CA ASN A 107 20.07 12.19 -4.53
C ASN A 107 20.23 13.63 -5.05
N GLY A 108 19.36 14.08 -5.97
CA GLY A 108 19.41 15.43 -6.52
C GLY A 108 19.28 16.50 -5.42
N ILE A 109 18.27 16.37 -4.55
CA ILE A 109 18.04 17.29 -3.43
C ILE A 109 19.24 17.27 -2.47
N MET A 110 19.73 16.10 -2.06
CA MET A 110 20.87 16.01 -1.15
C MET A 110 22.14 16.65 -1.72
N THR A 111 22.43 16.44 -3.01
CA THR A 111 23.61 17.04 -3.64
C THR A 111 23.49 18.56 -3.82
N PHE A 112 22.27 19.10 -3.92
CA PHE A 112 22.04 20.55 -3.91
C PHE A 112 22.42 21.20 -2.58
N PHE A 113 22.16 20.51 -1.45
CA PHE A 113 22.45 21.03 -0.12
C PHE A 113 23.81 20.58 0.43
N ASN A 114 24.39 19.52 -0.12
CA ASN A 114 25.68 18.97 0.28
C ASN A 114 26.44 18.43 -0.95
N THR A 115 27.40 19.18 -1.45
CA THR A 115 28.22 18.79 -2.60
C THR A 115 29.14 17.58 -2.35
N ASN A 116 29.33 17.18 -1.09
CA ASN A 116 30.06 15.96 -0.72
C ASN A 116 29.14 14.73 -0.56
N ALA A 117 27.84 14.86 -0.85
CA ALA A 117 26.92 13.74 -0.79
C ALA A 117 27.33 12.65 -1.78
N THR A 118 27.33 11.39 -1.33
CA THR A 118 27.58 10.24 -2.19
C THR A 118 26.47 10.11 -3.23
N VAL A 119 26.79 10.39 -4.50
CA VAL A 119 25.83 10.27 -5.61
C VAL A 119 25.90 8.89 -6.24
N THR A 120 24.75 8.23 -6.32
CA THR A 120 24.59 6.98 -7.05
C THR A 120 24.75 7.22 -8.57
N GLY A 121 25.60 6.44 -9.24
CA GLY A 121 25.74 6.54 -10.70
C GLY A 121 24.48 6.10 -11.45
N LEU A 122 24.34 6.49 -12.72
CA LEU A 122 23.13 6.20 -13.52
C LEU A 122 22.78 4.71 -13.58
N MET A 123 23.75 3.82 -13.85
CA MET A 123 23.48 2.39 -13.92
C MET A 123 23.14 1.81 -12.54
N SER A 124 23.78 2.31 -11.49
CA SER A 124 23.43 1.95 -10.11
C SER A 124 21.98 2.38 -9.78
N LEU A 125 21.55 3.57 -10.20
CA LEU A 125 20.18 4.06 -10.01
C LEU A 125 19.17 3.17 -10.75
N LEU A 126 19.45 2.82 -12.00
CA LEU A 126 18.59 1.92 -12.78
C LEU A 126 18.54 0.51 -12.17
N ALA A 127 19.67 -0.02 -11.70
CA ALA A 127 19.73 -1.31 -11.03
C ALA A 127 18.93 -1.32 -9.71
N LEU A 128 19.00 -0.25 -8.91
CA LEU A 128 18.17 -0.08 -7.71
C LEU A 128 16.68 -0.03 -8.07
N GLY A 129 16.31 0.77 -9.07
CA GLY A 129 14.94 0.94 -9.51
C GLY A 129 14.32 -0.34 -10.07
N PHE A 130 14.93 -0.88 -11.11
CA PHE A 130 14.43 -2.08 -11.78
C PHE A 130 14.54 -3.33 -10.93
N GLY A 131 15.64 -3.51 -10.21
CA GLY A 131 15.80 -4.65 -9.31
C GLY A 131 14.88 -4.56 -8.09
N GLY A 132 14.69 -3.37 -7.51
CA GLY A 132 13.74 -3.17 -6.42
C GLY A 132 12.29 -3.40 -6.88
N GLY A 133 11.92 -2.90 -8.06
CA GLY A 133 10.61 -3.20 -8.64
C GLY A 133 10.40 -4.69 -8.91
N ALA A 134 11.44 -5.42 -9.34
CA ALA A 134 11.37 -6.86 -9.57
C ALA A 134 11.20 -7.62 -8.25
N SER A 135 11.93 -7.20 -7.21
CA SER A 135 11.77 -7.74 -5.85
C SER A 135 10.36 -7.52 -5.29
N MET A 136 9.77 -6.35 -5.53
CA MET A 136 8.39 -6.06 -5.11
C MET A 136 7.37 -6.85 -5.93
N TYR A 137 7.57 -7.03 -7.23
CA TYR A 137 6.73 -7.91 -8.03
C TYR A 137 6.82 -9.37 -7.54
N ALA A 138 8.01 -9.87 -7.22
CA ALA A 138 8.19 -11.20 -6.65
C ALA A 138 7.45 -11.33 -5.31
N THR A 139 7.55 -10.32 -4.45
CA THR A 139 6.80 -10.24 -3.19
C THR A 139 5.30 -10.30 -3.44
N TYR A 140 4.79 -9.53 -4.40
CA TYR A 140 3.38 -9.59 -4.79
C TYR A 140 2.97 -10.99 -5.26
N TYR A 141 3.76 -11.57 -6.16
CA TYR A 141 3.49 -12.86 -6.77
C TYR A 141 3.48 -14.00 -5.75
N PHE A 142 4.40 -14.01 -4.79
CA PHE A 142 4.48 -15.09 -3.81
C PHE A 142 3.61 -14.86 -2.58
N ILE A 143 3.40 -13.61 -2.17
CA ILE A 143 2.73 -13.27 -0.90
C ILE A 143 1.40 -12.56 -1.15
N TYR A 144 1.42 -11.35 -1.69
CA TYR A 144 0.24 -10.46 -1.65
C TYR A 144 -0.96 -10.98 -2.43
N ARG A 145 -0.76 -11.62 -3.60
CA ARG A 145 -1.87 -12.21 -4.37
C ARG A 145 -2.53 -13.42 -3.71
N HIS A 146 -1.93 -13.96 -2.64
CA HIS A 146 -2.46 -15.10 -1.88
C HIS A 146 -2.89 -14.71 -0.46
N MET A 147 -2.77 -13.43 -0.09
CA MET A 147 -3.37 -12.94 1.15
C MET A 147 -4.89 -13.11 1.08
N GLY A 148 -5.51 -13.47 2.21
CA GLY A 148 -6.95 -13.78 2.26
C GLY A 148 -7.35 -15.16 1.73
N LYS A 149 -6.52 -15.84 0.93
CA LYS A 149 -6.83 -17.19 0.41
C LYS A 149 -6.64 -18.30 1.46
N PRO A 150 -7.32 -19.46 1.34
CA PRO A 150 -7.09 -20.62 2.20
C PRO A 150 -5.62 -21.06 2.20
N LYS A 151 -5.16 -21.66 3.32
CA LYS A 151 -3.75 -22.08 3.48
C LYS A 151 -3.27 -23.06 2.40
N SER A 152 -4.17 -23.89 1.86
CA SER A 152 -3.91 -24.84 0.78
C SER A 152 -3.56 -24.19 -0.56
N GLU A 153 -4.03 -22.97 -0.80
CA GLU A 153 -3.78 -22.21 -2.04
C GLU A 153 -2.54 -21.31 -1.95
N ARG A 154 -1.92 -21.21 -0.76
CA ARG A 154 -0.73 -20.40 -0.53
C ARG A 154 0.52 -21.21 -0.85
N PRO A 155 1.54 -20.60 -1.50
CA PRO A 155 2.83 -21.26 -1.67
C PRO A 155 3.43 -21.66 -0.32
N GLY A 156 4.07 -22.83 -0.27
CA GLY A 156 4.78 -23.27 0.92
C GLY A 156 5.89 -22.30 1.31
N TRP A 157 6.12 -22.11 2.61
CA TRP A 157 7.04 -21.09 3.13
C TRP A 157 8.48 -21.22 2.58
N PHE A 158 8.98 -22.44 2.39
CA PHE A 158 10.28 -22.69 1.76
C PHE A 158 10.36 -22.18 0.31
N LYS A 159 9.26 -22.30 -0.47
CA LYS A 159 9.20 -21.76 -1.83
C LYS A 159 9.22 -20.23 -1.81
N ILE A 160 8.51 -19.62 -0.87
CA ILE A 160 8.49 -18.17 -0.69
C ILE A 160 9.90 -17.67 -0.34
N ILE A 161 10.51 -18.23 0.71
CA ILE A 161 11.85 -17.83 1.14
C ILE A 161 12.86 -18.06 0.03
N GLY A 162 12.90 -19.25 -0.58
CA GLY A 162 13.83 -19.56 -1.65
C GLY A 162 13.71 -18.60 -2.84
N ALA A 163 12.48 -18.32 -3.28
CA ALA A 163 12.25 -17.41 -4.41
C ALA A 163 12.62 -15.95 -4.09
N LEU A 164 12.23 -15.44 -2.92
CA LEU A 164 12.54 -14.07 -2.52
C LEU A 164 14.03 -13.88 -2.23
N SER A 165 14.68 -14.85 -1.58
CA SER A 165 16.13 -14.84 -1.37
C SER A 165 16.88 -14.87 -2.69
N LEU A 166 16.48 -15.70 -3.65
CA LEU A 166 17.11 -15.75 -4.97
C LEU A 166 16.92 -14.42 -5.72
N ALA A 167 15.71 -13.85 -5.72
CA ALA A 167 15.45 -12.55 -6.33
C ALA A 167 16.31 -11.44 -5.70
N MET A 168 16.43 -11.44 -4.36
CA MET A 168 17.26 -10.49 -3.63
C MET A 168 18.76 -10.67 -3.95
N LEU A 169 19.25 -11.91 -4.02
CA LEU A 169 20.63 -12.21 -4.40
C LEU A 169 20.94 -11.70 -5.81
N VAL A 170 20.09 -12.01 -6.79
CA VAL A 170 20.26 -11.52 -8.16
C VAL A 170 20.26 -9.99 -8.20
N TRP A 171 19.33 -9.35 -7.49
CA TRP A 171 19.28 -7.89 -7.43
C TRP A 171 20.54 -7.28 -6.81
N VAL A 172 20.97 -7.77 -5.64
CA VAL A 172 22.17 -7.27 -4.95
C VAL A 172 23.42 -7.49 -5.79
N THR A 173 23.56 -8.65 -6.44
CA THR A 173 24.68 -8.93 -7.34
C THR A 173 24.69 -7.97 -8.52
N LEU A 174 23.56 -7.74 -9.19
CA LEU A 174 23.46 -6.80 -10.31
C LEU A 174 23.76 -5.37 -9.88
N TYR A 175 23.23 -4.93 -8.74
CA TYR A 175 23.52 -3.62 -8.18
C TYR A 175 24.99 -3.47 -7.81
N TYR A 176 25.60 -4.46 -7.16
CA TYR A 176 27.02 -4.41 -6.81
C TYR A 176 27.91 -4.44 -8.06
N ALA A 177 27.52 -5.17 -9.10
CA ALA A 177 28.23 -5.22 -10.37
C ALA A 177 28.36 -3.84 -11.04
N THR A 178 27.41 -2.93 -10.82
CA THR A 178 27.51 -1.58 -11.40
C THR A 178 28.64 -0.74 -10.81
N ALA A 179 29.16 -1.09 -9.63
CA ALA A 179 30.30 -0.41 -9.02
C ALA A 179 31.61 -0.66 -9.79
N PHE A 180 31.69 -1.76 -10.54
CA PHE A 180 32.85 -2.11 -11.38
C PHE A 180 32.77 -1.50 -12.79
N LEU A 181 31.66 -0.85 -13.14
CA LEU A 181 31.53 -0.19 -14.43
C LEU A 181 32.41 1.07 -14.48
N PRO A 182 33.06 1.35 -15.62
CA PRO A 182 33.79 2.60 -15.80
C PRO A 182 32.83 3.79 -15.74
N LYS A 183 33.36 4.97 -15.37
CA LYS A 183 32.56 6.20 -15.25
C LYS A 183 31.79 6.58 -16.53
N ALA A 184 32.29 6.18 -17.70
CA ALA A 184 31.59 6.38 -18.97
C ALA A 184 30.26 5.61 -19.04
N LEU A 185 30.18 4.43 -18.41
CA LEU A 185 28.97 3.60 -18.37
C LEU A 185 28.12 3.86 -17.13
N ASN A 186 28.73 4.20 -15.99
CA ASN A 186 28.02 4.52 -14.75
C ASN A 186 28.35 5.94 -14.25
N PRO A 187 28.02 7.00 -15.02
CA PRO A 187 28.35 8.37 -14.64
C PRO A 187 27.51 8.84 -13.46
N GLN A 188 28.11 9.67 -12.61
CA GLN A 188 27.37 10.47 -11.64
C GLN A 188 26.75 11.66 -12.36
N LEU A 189 25.44 11.82 -12.21
CA LEU A 189 24.70 12.85 -12.94
C LEU A 189 24.61 14.14 -12.13
N PRO A 190 24.59 15.31 -12.79
CA PRO A 190 24.37 16.58 -12.11
C PRO A 190 23.04 16.60 -11.34
N PRO A 191 22.93 17.36 -10.23
CA PRO A 191 21.73 17.39 -9.39
C PRO A 191 20.44 17.74 -10.16
N ILE A 192 20.51 18.69 -11.08
CA ILE A 192 19.37 19.10 -11.92
C ILE A 192 18.89 17.93 -12.79
N VAL A 193 19.81 17.15 -13.36
CA VAL A 193 19.47 15.99 -14.19
C VAL A 193 18.79 14.91 -13.36
N LEU A 194 19.26 14.67 -12.13
CA LEU A 194 18.62 13.73 -11.20
C LEU A 194 17.20 14.17 -10.82
N ILE A 195 16.97 15.46 -10.57
CA ILE A 195 15.62 15.99 -10.30
C ILE A 195 14.70 15.77 -11.51
N LEU A 196 15.19 16.06 -12.73
CA LEU A 196 14.41 15.86 -13.95
C LEU A 196 14.08 14.38 -14.17
N ILE A 197 15.04 13.47 -14.02
CA ILE A 197 14.81 12.03 -14.10
C ILE A 197 13.76 11.60 -13.08
N GLY A 198 13.89 12.08 -11.85
CA GLY A 198 12.97 11.75 -10.77
C GLY A 198 11.55 12.22 -11.05
N GLY A 199 11.39 13.49 -11.45
CA GLY A 199 10.10 14.06 -11.83
C GLY A 199 9.46 13.34 -13.02
N VAL A 200 10.24 13.05 -14.07
CA VAL A 200 9.77 12.31 -15.25
C VAL A 200 9.34 10.90 -14.88
N ALA A 201 10.10 10.20 -14.02
CA ALA A 201 9.74 8.85 -13.58
C ALA A 201 8.40 8.83 -12.83
N ILE A 202 8.18 9.77 -11.90
CA ILE A 202 6.92 9.89 -11.16
C ILE A 202 5.76 10.29 -12.09
N ALA A 203 5.99 11.22 -13.02
CA ALA A 203 4.98 11.63 -13.99
C ALA A 203 4.59 10.49 -14.94
N LEU A 204 5.57 9.74 -15.44
CA LEU A 204 5.34 8.56 -16.28
C LEU A 204 4.59 7.48 -15.51
N ARG A 205 4.97 7.22 -14.25
CA ARG A 205 4.24 6.30 -13.37
C ARG A 205 2.78 6.71 -13.22
N TYR A 206 2.52 7.98 -12.89
CA TYR A 206 1.16 8.51 -12.75
C TYR A 206 0.35 8.34 -14.05
N TYR A 207 0.96 8.63 -15.20
CA TYR A 207 0.34 8.41 -16.50
C TYR A 207 -0.01 6.94 -16.75
N LEU A 208 0.92 6.01 -16.48
CA LEU A 208 0.69 4.58 -16.65
C LEU A 208 -0.44 4.06 -15.74
N GLN A 209 -0.47 4.49 -14.48
CA GLN A 209 -1.54 4.14 -13.55
C GLN A 209 -2.90 4.63 -14.04
N LYS A 210 -2.98 5.88 -14.50
CA LYS A 210 -4.22 6.47 -15.01
C LYS A 210 -4.69 5.82 -16.31
N LYS A 211 -3.77 5.45 -17.20
CA LYS A 211 -4.08 4.85 -18.51
C LYS A 211 -4.44 3.37 -18.43
N TYR A 212 -3.73 2.61 -17.59
CA TYR A 212 -3.83 1.14 -17.59
C TYR A 212 -4.45 0.56 -16.31
N ASN A 213 -4.87 1.39 -15.35
CA ASN A 213 -5.46 0.97 -14.08
C ASN A 213 -4.62 -0.10 -13.35
N VAL A 214 -3.30 0.14 -13.27
CA VAL A 214 -2.30 -0.84 -12.82
C VAL A 214 -2.48 -1.22 -11.34
N GLN A 215 -2.41 -2.52 -11.02
CA GLN A 215 -2.32 -3.01 -9.64
C GLN A 215 -0.96 -2.62 -9.03
N ASN A 216 -0.97 -2.04 -7.83
CA ASN A 216 0.27 -1.74 -7.13
C ASN A 216 0.90 -3.04 -6.57
N ALA A 217 2.16 -3.30 -6.90
CA ALA A 217 2.88 -4.49 -6.44
C ALA A 217 3.18 -4.48 -4.93
N MET A 218 3.06 -3.34 -4.26
CA MET A 218 3.25 -3.20 -2.82
C MET A 218 1.97 -3.42 -2.01
N SER A 219 0.83 -3.66 -2.66
CA SER A 219 -0.46 -3.84 -1.97
C SER A 219 -1.04 -5.24 -2.18
N ALA A 220 -1.69 -5.74 -1.12
CA ALA A 220 -2.60 -6.89 -1.21
C ALA A 220 -3.75 -6.61 -2.19
N GLN A 221 -4.27 -7.69 -2.78
CA GLN A 221 -5.57 -7.67 -3.46
C GLN A 221 -6.70 -7.82 -2.45
#